data_AF-A0A7S0CXD3-F1
#
_entry.id   AF-A0A7S0CXD3-F1
#
_cell.length_a   1.000
_cell.length_b   1.000
_cell.length_c   1.000
_cell.angle_alpha   90.00
_cell.angle_beta   90.00
_cell.angle_gamma   90.00
#
_symmetry.space_group_name_H-M   'P 1'
#
loop_
_entity.id
_entity.type
_entity.pdbx_description
1 polymer ?
#
loop_
_entity_poly.entity_id
_entity_poly.type
_entity_poly.pdbx_seq_one_letter_code
_entity_poly.pdbx_strand_id
1 'polypeptide(L)'
;AEGDFGGKSVPSRGEINRLLKVWLARENVQSIVGESLVNLVRENNQDNPEVQVAVDNFNAVRESSLPLLELSTGHEILISAIVAWIYVMFGGAMYWMFERPNEIASIDNSTGNDPGLWRPASSAFFALTVVSTIGYGATAPRTPGGRAFLVPYAIVGIPIFNYFLCRVSSVVNKAIVLATGSFLDMFTEAHKSVMFGQNGFNWFMAIILTVETSAGLLLGSLVFISSEEWNFLEAMYFSFVTVSTIGFGDLIPTTTPARALAVVYIILFQGSMGGLLGEVENYYGLRFDWLIKLAYGTKEEAEEEEKLLKDEEGDEAKGEFGNYGALIEHVQSHISSKLMDHFERKLSDSVEKHRNSIP
;
A
#
# COMPACT_ATOMS: atom_id res chain seq x y z
N ALA A 1 26.02 -7.24 40.64
CA ALA A 1 25.61 -6.12 41.49
C ALA A 1 24.20 -5.76 41.06
N GLU A 2 23.24 -6.00 41.95
CA GLU A 2 21.81 -5.83 41.72
C GLU A 2 21.47 -4.36 41.45
N GLY A 3 20.71 -4.12 40.38
CA GLY A 3 20.16 -2.84 39.99
C GLY A 3 18.80 -3.06 39.36
N ASP A 4 17.78 -2.77 40.16
CA ASP A 4 16.34 -2.89 39.92
C ASP A 4 15.89 -2.15 38.65
N PHE A 5 15.50 -2.90 37.61
CA PHE A 5 14.71 -2.42 36.48
C PHE A 5 13.32 -3.07 36.60
N GLY A 6 12.31 -2.23 36.81
CA GLY A 6 10.94 -2.65 37.02
C GLY A 6 10.42 -3.63 35.99
N GLY A 7 10.13 -4.85 36.45
CA GLY A 7 8.87 -5.55 36.17
C GLY A 7 8.57 -6.04 34.75
N LYS A 8 9.46 -5.91 33.75
CA LYS A 8 9.31 -6.64 32.48
C LYS A 8 10.39 -7.70 32.39
N SER A 9 10.01 -8.94 32.68
CA SER A 9 10.88 -10.11 32.57
C SER A 9 11.50 -10.17 31.18
N VAL A 10 12.82 -10.34 31.15
CA VAL A 10 13.58 -10.68 29.94
C VAL A 10 12.86 -11.85 29.23
N PRO A 11 12.57 -11.77 27.92
CA PRO A 11 11.85 -12.82 27.21
C PRO A 11 12.51 -14.18 27.42
N SER A 12 11.71 -15.20 27.71
CA SER A 12 12.23 -16.53 28.00
C SER A 12 13.00 -17.08 26.79
N ARG A 13 13.95 -17.99 27.03
CA ARG A 13 14.77 -18.66 25.98
C ARG A 13 13.90 -19.32 24.89
N GLY A 14 12.64 -19.66 25.21
CA GLY A 14 11.65 -20.18 24.27
C GLY A 14 11.00 -19.11 23.39
N GLU A 15 10.69 -17.93 23.94
CA GLU A 15 10.10 -16.80 23.21
C GLU A 15 11.10 -16.18 22.23
N ILE A 16 12.36 -16.00 22.63
CA ILE A 16 13.41 -15.51 21.72
C ILE A 16 13.55 -16.45 20.53
N ASN A 17 13.59 -17.77 20.77
CA ASN A 17 13.68 -18.77 19.70
C ASN A 17 12.42 -18.83 18.83
N ARG A 18 11.23 -18.58 19.40
CA ARG A 18 9.97 -18.53 18.65
C ARG A 18 9.90 -17.27 17.78
N LEU A 19 10.27 -16.10 18.32
CA LEU A 19 10.34 -14.83 17.60
C LEU A 19 11.38 -14.90 16.48
N LEU A 20 12.56 -15.48 16.73
CA LEU A 20 13.57 -15.70 15.69
C LEU A 20 13.05 -16.60 14.57
N LYS A 21 12.36 -17.70 14.90
CA LYS A 21 11.77 -18.62 13.91
C LYS A 21 10.64 -18.00 13.11
N VAL A 22 9.77 -17.23 13.76
CA VAL A 22 8.66 -16.50 13.10
C VAL A 22 9.20 -15.41 12.18
N TRP A 23 10.26 -14.72 12.60
CA TRP A 23 10.93 -13.68 11.81
C TRP A 23 11.72 -14.27 10.63
N LEU A 24 12.45 -15.37 10.83
CA LEU A 24 13.12 -16.13 9.75
C LEU A 24 12.12 -16.72 8.74
N ALA A 25 10.89 -17.03 9.17
CA ALA A 25 9.83 -17.57 8.31
C ALA A 25 9.02 -16.50 7.56
N ARG A 26 8.99 -15.25 8.05
CA ARG A 26 8.30 -14.12 7.41
C ARG A 26 9.30 -13.26 6.65
N GLU A 27 9.59 -13.68 5.41
CA GLU A 27 10.18 -12.90 4.32
C GLU A 27 10.69 -11.49 4.66
N ASN A 28 11.94 -11.37 5.14
CA ASN A 28 12.89 -10.32 4.78
C ASN A 28 14.20 -10.46 5.57
N VAL A 29 15.10 -11.32 5.05
CA VAL A 29 16.53 -11.38 5.46
C VAL A 29 17.22 -10.01 5.30
N GLN A 30 16.61 -9.06 4.59
CA GLN A 30 17.16 -7.75 4.23
C GLN A 30 16.72 -6.56 5.11
N SER A 31 15.86 -6.72 6.11
CA SER A 31 15.44 -5.54 6.88
C SER A 31 16.61 -5.03 7.75
N ILE A 32 16.90 -3.73 7.68
CA ILE A 32 17.80 -3.00 8.62
C ILE A 32 17.36 -3.26 10.07
N VAL A 33 16.05 -3.45 10.28
CA VAL A 33 15.45 -3.88 11.54
C VAL A 33 16.02 -5.21 12.04
N GLY A 34 16.30 -6.16 11.13
CA GLY A 34 16.98 -7.42 11.46
C GLY A 34 18.40 -7.22 11.97
N GLU A 35 19.14 -6.26 11.43
CA GLU A 35 20.49 -5.93 11.89
C GLU A 35 20.46 -5.28 13.29
N SER A 36 19.55 -4.34 13.52
CA SER A 36 19.33 -3.77 14.85
C SER A 36 18.90 -4.85 15.85
N LEU A 37 17.96 -5.74 15.50
CA LEU A 37 17.50 -6.81 16.39
C LEU A 37 18.61 -7.83 16.69
N VAL A 38 19.38 -8.24 15.68
CA VAL A 38 20.50 -9.18 15.82
C VAL A 38 21.61 -8.58 16.68
N ASN A 39 21.91 -7.28 16.50
CA ASN A 39 22.87 -6.57 17.35
C ASN A 39 22.36 -6.43 18.79
N LEU A 40 21.06 -6.18 18.98
CA LEU A 40 20.43 -6.08 20.32
C LEU A 40 20.43 -7.43 21.04
N VAL A 41 20.19 -8.53 20.31
CA VAL A 41 20.30 -9.90 20.83
C VAL A 41 21.75 -10.24 21.19
N ARG A 42 22.71 -9.82 20.36
CA ARG A 42 24.15 -10.00 20.61
C ARG A 42 24.60 -9.27 21.88
N GLU A 43 24.20 -8.01 22.03
CA GLU A 43 24.60 -7.18 23.18
C GLU A 43 24.01 -7.67 24.50
N ASN A 44 22.76 -8.13 24.50
CA ASN A 44 22.12 -8.69 25.69
C ASN A 44 22.58 -10.11 26.05
N ASN A 45 23.38 -10.77 25.21
CA ASN A 45 23.82 -12.16 25.41
C ASN A 45 25.32 -12.36 25.15
N GLN A 46 26.16 -11.35 25.40
CA GLN A 46 27.61 -11.41 25.15
C GLN A 46 28.31 -12.60 25.85
N ASP A 47 27.76 -13.06 26.98
CA ASP A 47 28.29 -14.17 27.76
C ASP A 47 27.91 -15.55 27.21
N ASN A 48 27.04 -15.62 26.19
CA ASN A 48 26.49 -16.88 25.67
C ASN A 48 27.11 -17.29 24.32
N PRO A 49 28.04 -18.27 24.30
CA PRO A 49 28.72 -18.69 23.07
C PRO A 49 27.79 -19.30 22.02
N GLU A 50 26.64 -19.88 22.40
CA GLU A 50 25.66 -20.41 21.42
C GLU A 50 24.95 -19.30 20.64
N VAL A 51 24.63 -18.20 21.32
CA VAL A 51 24.01 -17.02 20.69
C VAL A 51 24.99 -16.37 19.73
N GLN A 52 26.27 -16.30 20.10
CA GLN A 52 27.30 -15.73 19.25
C GLN A 52 27.48 -16.54 17.95
N VAL A 53 27.51 -17.86 18.03
CA VAL A 53 27.56 -18.74 16.85
C VAL A 53 26.32 -18.60 15.97
N ALA A 54 25.13 -18.43 16.56
CA ALA A 54 23.91 -18.22 15.79
C ALA A 54 23.90 -16.87 15.05
N VAL A 55 24.38 -15.81 15.69
CA VAL A 55 24.54 -14.47 15.10
C VAL A 55 25.57 -14.49 13.97
N ASP A 56 26.72 -15.13 14.19
CA ASP A 56 27.80 -15.22 13.19
C ASP A 56 27.36 -16.03 11.97
N ASN A 57 26.63 -17.15 12.17
CA ASN A 57 26.06 -17.93 11.08
C ASN A 57 25.00 -17.15 10.29
N PHE A 58 24.15 -16.38 10.99
CA PHE A 58 23.17 -15.52 10.34
C PHE A 58 23.84 -14.46 9.47
N ASN A 59 24.88 -13.79 9.99
CA ASN A 59 25.65 -12.80 9.26
C ASN A 59 26.37 -13.41 8.04
N ALA A 60 26.96 -14.60 8.17
CA ALA A 60 27.62 -15.29 7.06
C ALA A 60 26.64 -15.71 5.94
N VAL A 61 25.45 -16.20 6.31
CA VAL A 61 24.38 -16.52 5.34
C VAL A 61 23.87 -15.23 4.66
N ARG A 62 23.74 -14.15 5.42
CA ARG A 62 23.32 -12.84 4.90
C ARG A 62 24.34 -12.29 3.90
N GLU A 63 25.62 -12.25 4.25
CA GLU A 63 26.70 -11.73 3.39
C GLU A 63 26.85 -12.53 2.09
N SER A 64 26.64 -13.85 2.14
CA SER A 64 26.68 -14.70 0.95
C SER A 64 25.41 -14.60 0.08
N SER A 65 24.25 -14.32 0.69
CA SER A 65 22.97 -14.26 -0.02
C SER A 65 22.65 -12.88 -0.58
N LEU A 66 23.11 -11.79 0.06
CA LEU A 66 22.79 -10.41 -0.32
C LEU A 66 23.13 -10.09 -1.78
N PRO A 67 24.36 -10.37 -2.27
CA PRO A 67 24.74 -10.02 -3.64
C PRO A 67 23.93 -10.78 -4.70
N LEU A 68 23.58 -12.04 -4.42
CA LEU A 68 22.78 -12.88 -5.31
C LEU A 68 21.33 -12.39 -5.38
N LEU A 69 20.77 -11.96 -4.25
CA LEU A 69 19.43 -11.38 -4.16
C LEU A 69 19.34 -10.00 -4.81
N GLU A 70 20.35 -9.14 -4.62
CA GLU A 70 20.42 -7.83 -5.29
C GLU A 70 20.50 -7.99 -6.81
N LEU A 71 21.29 -8.96 -7.29
CA LEU A 71 21.36 -9.30 -8.70
C LEU A 71 20.00 -9.79 -9.24
N SER A 72 19.32 -10.70 -8.53
CA SER A 72 17.97 -11.18 -8.93
C SER A 72 16.95 -10.05 -8.98
N THR A 73 16.95 -9.20 -7.95
CA THR A 73 15.98 -8.11 -7.80
C THR A 73 16.09 -7.11 -8.95
N GLY A 74 17.33 -6.77 -9.36
CA GLY A 74 17.59 -5.87 -10.48
C GLY A 74 17.12 -6.42 -11.83
N HIS A 75 17.37 -7.71 -12.10
CA HIS A 75 16.90 -8.35 -13.33
C HIS A 75 15.37 -8.42 -13.39
N GLU A 76 14.70 -8.71 -12.28
CA GLU A 76 13.23 -8.73 -12.21
C GLU A 76 12.60 -7.36 -12.51
N ILE A 77 13.19 -6.27 -11.99
CA ILE A 77 12.74 -4.90 -12.29
C ILE A 77 12.95 -4.60 -13.78
N LEU A 78 14.12 -4.94 -14.33
CA LEU A 78 14.41 -4.70 -15.75
C LEU A 78 13.48 -5.49 -16.67
N ILE A 79 13.27 -6.78 -16.39
CA ILE A 79 12.37 -7.64 -17.19
C ILE A 79 10.95 -7.13 -17.11
N SER A 80 10.45 -6.82 -15.90
CA SER A 80 9.09 -6.28 -15.74
C SER A 80 8.91 -4.92 -16.43
N ALA A 81 9.92 -4.05 -16.38
CA ALA A 81 9.93 -2.79 -17.13
C ALA A 81 9.85 -3.03 -18.63
N ILE A 82 10.68 -3.92 -19.18
CA ILE A 82 10.68 -4.25 -20.61
C ILE A 82 9.31 -4.79 -21.04
N VAL A 83 8.75 -5.73 -20.28
CA VAL A 83 7.44 -6.32 -20.57
C VAL A 83 6.34 -5.26 -20.52
N ALA A 84 6.31 -4.43 -19.48
CA ALA A 84 5.34 -3.35 -19.33
C ALA A 84 5.43 -2.34 -20.48
N TRP A 85 6.64 -1.91 -20.84
CA TRP A 85 6.84 -0.96 -21.93
C TRP A 85 6.48 -1.51 -23.30
N ILE A 86 6.85 -2.76 -23.60
CA ILE A 86 6.43 -3.43 -24.84
C ILE A 86 4.89 -3.47 -24.91
N TYR A 87 4.23 -3.80 -23.79
CA TYR A 87 2.78 -3.87 -23.73
C TYR A 87 2.10 -2.50 -23.90
N VAL A 88 2.63 -1.44 -23.28
CA VAL A 88 2.15 -0.06 -23.45
C VAL A 88 2.34 0.40 -24.89
N MET A 89 3.50 0.16 -25.49
CA MET A 89 3.79 0.54 -26.87
C MET A 89 2.92 -0.23 -27.88
N PHE A 90 2.66 -1.53 -27.62
CA PHE A 90 1.70 -2.31 -28.39
C PHE A 90 0.30 -1.69 -28.32
N GLY A 91 -0.19 -1.38 -27.13
CA GLY A 91 -1.48 -0.70 -26.95
C GLY A 91 -1.54 0.64 -27.68
N GLY A 92 -0.50 1.47 -27.55
CA GLY A 92 -0.40 2.76 -28.22
C GLY A 92 -0.43 2.64 -29.74
N ALA A 93 0.24 1.64 -30.31
CA ALA A 93 0.21 1.37 -31.75
C ALA A 93 -1.19 0.91 -32.22
N MET A 94 -1.88 0.08 -31.44
CA MET A 94 -3.25 -0.36 -31.75
C MET A 94 -4.25 0.80 -31.71
N TYR A 95 -4.19 1.67 -30.70
CA TYR A 95 -5.05 2.84 -30.64
C TYR A 95 -4.75 3.85 -31.74
N TRP A 96 -3.46 4.07 -32.04
CA TRP A 96 -3.05 4.86 -33.20
C TRP A 96 -3.67 4.30 -34.49
N MET A 97 -3.61 2.98 -34.70
CA MET A 97 -4.18 2.32 -35.87
C MET A 97 -5.71 2.46 -35.97
N PHE A 98 -6.43 2.30 -34.86
CA PHE A 98 -7.89 2.33 -34.87
C PHE A 98 -8.48 3.74 -34.89
N GLU A 99 -7.92 4.68 -34.12
CA GLU A 99 -8.53 5.98 -33.88
C GLU A 99 -8.00 7.09 -34.80
N ARG A 100 -6.73 7.03 -35.22
CA ARG A 100 -6.12 8.09 -36.06
C ARG A 100 -6.86 8.32 -37.39
N PRO A 101 -7.31 7.29 -38.14
CA PRO A 101 -8.04 7.52 -39.39
C PRO A 101 -9.34 8.32 -39.18
N ASN A 102 -10.09 8.01 -38.11
CA ASN A 102 -11.33 8.71 -37.78
C ASN A 102 -11.08 10.12 -37.26
N GLU A 103 -10.00 10.36 -36.52
CA GLU A 103 -9.60 11.71 -36.10
C GLU A 103 -9.32 12.59 -37.32
N ILE A 104 -8.49 12.11 -38.26
CA ILE A 104 -8.14 12.87 -39.47
C ILE A 104 -9.38 13.17 -40.31
N ALA A 105 -10.31 12.21 -40.42
CA ALA A 105 -11.57 12.40 -41.14
C ALA A 105 -12.49 13.46 -40.50
N SER A 106 -12.30 13.76 -39.21
CA SER A 106 -13.08 14.77 -38.47
C SER A 106 -12.47 16.17 -38.49
N ILE A 107 -11.25 16.33 -39.01
CA ILE A 107 -10.59 17.64 -39.11
C ILE A 107 -11.30 18.45 -40.20
N ASP A 108 -11.95 19.54 -39.79
CA ASP A 108 -12.54 20.48 -40.74
C ASP A 108 -11.42 21.29 -41.41
N ASN A 109 -11.33 21.21 -42.74
CA ASN A 109 -10.26 21.82 -43.56
C ASN A 109 -10.18 23.36 -43.45
N SER A 110 -11.15 23.98 -42.77
CA SER A 110 -11.29 25.42 -42.55
C SER A 110 -10.44 25.98 -41.42
N THR A 111 -10.01 25.15 -40.45
CA THR A 111 -9.31 25.63 -39.22
C THR A 111 -7.87 25.16 -39.08
N GLY A 112 -7.44 24.16 -39.86
CA GLY A 112 -6.03 23.68 -39.89
C GLY A 112 -5.48 23.13 -38.56
N ASN A 113 -6.26 23.09 -37.49
CA ASN A 113 -5.84 22.58 -36.20
C ASN A 113 -6.01 21.04 -36.16
N ASP A 114 -4.91 20.31 -36.34
CA ASP A 114 -4.81 18.89 -35.95
C ASP A 114 -4.76 18.83 -34.42
N PRO A 115 -5.81 18.35 -33.74
CA PRO A 115 -5.82 18.33 -32.29
C PRO A 115 -4.81 17.30 -31.75
N GLY A 116 -4.30 16.39 -32.58
CA GLY A 116 -3.15 15.54 -32.27
C GLY A 116 -3.38 14.56 -31.12
N LEU A 117 -4.64 14.24 -30.80
CA LEU A 117 -5.01 13.34 -29.71
C LEU A 117 -4.49 11.93 -29.97
N TRP A 118 -4.54 11.46 -31.22
CA TRP A 118 -4.10 10.12 -31.58
C TRP A 118 -2.80 10.12 -32.37
N ARG A 119 -1.85 11.02 -32.03
CA ARG A 119 -0.46 10.86 -32.47
C ARG A 119 0.22 9.69 -31.73
N PRO A 120 1.31 9.09 -32.24
CA PRO A 120 1.93 7.92 -31.61
C PRO A 120 2.26 8.11 -30.12
N ALA A 121 2.86 9.26 -29.75
CA ALA A 121 3.18 9.57 -28.34
C ALA A 121 1.93 9.75 -27.47
N SER A 122 0.91 10.46 -27.99
CA SER A 122 -0.37 10.64 -27.30
C SER A 122 -1.13 9.31 -27.12
N SER A 123 -1.06 8.43 -28.11
CA SER A 123 -1.72 7.11 -28.08
C SER A 123 -1.03 6.17 -27.10
N ALA A 124 0.31 6.20 -27.01
CA ALA A 124 1.06 5.48 -25.99
C ALA A 124 0.77 6.01 -24.57
N PHE A 125 0.65 7.34 -24.41
CA PHE A 125 0.24 7.94 -23.14
C PHE A 125 -1.19 7.50 -22.75
N PHE A 126 -2.13 7.48 -23.69
CA PHE A 126 -3.46 6.93 -23.44
C PHE A 126 -3.42 5.44 -23.07
N ALA A 127 -2.63 4.63 -23.76
CA ALA A 127 -2.48 3.21 -23.45
C ALA A 127 -1.93 3.00 -22.03
N LEU A 128 -0.95 3.82 -21.62
CA LEU A 128 -0.43 3.85 -20.27
C LEU A 128 -1.52 4.17 -19.25
N THR A 129 -2.32 5.21 -19.46
CA THR A 129 -3.37 5.61 -18.50
C THR A 129 -4.46 4.57 -18.34
N VAL A 130 -4.69 3.73 -19.36
CA VAL A 130 -5.59 2.56 -19.26
C VAL A 130 -5.00 1.49 -18.35
N VAL A 131 -3.74 1.07 -18.57
CA VAL A 131 -3.12 -0.01 -17.76
C VAL A 131 -2.73 0.44 -16.36
N SER A 132 -2.49 1.73 -16.16
CA SER A 132 -2.24 2.34 -14.86
C SER A 132 -3.52 2.65 -14.07
N THR A 133 -4.69 2.39 -14.68
CA THR A 133 -6.03 2.67 -14.13
C THR A 133 -6.31 4.13 -13.77
N ILE A 134 -5.47 5.07 -14.22
CA ILE A 134 -5.72 6.51 -14.02
C ILE A 134 -6.90 6.94 -14.89
N GLY A 135 -6.89 6.58 -16.17
CA GLY A 135 -8.01 6.78 -17.07
C GLY A 135 -8.62 8.20 -17.09
N TYR A 136 -7.82 9.25 -17.34
CA TYR A 136 -8.26 10.65 -17.30
C TYR A 136 -9.59 10.99 -18.00
N GLY A 137 -10.07 10.18 -18.94
CA GLY A 137 -11.39 10.37 -19.56
C GLY A 137 -11.49 11.51 -20.57
N ALA A 138 -10.52 12.43 -20.64
CA ALA A 138 -10.48 13.47 -21.68
C ALA A 138 -10.29 12.92 -23.10
N THR A 139 -9.67 11.74 -23.21
CA THR A 139 -9.55 11.00 -24.47
C THR A 139 -10.18 9.62 -24.29
N ALA A 140 -11.04 9.24 -25.23
CA ALA A 140 -11.74 7.96 -25.20
C ALA A 140 -11.91 7.42 -26.62
N PRO A 141 -11.79 6.09 -26.83
CA PRO A 141 -11.93 5.49 -28.14
C PRO A 141 -13.36 5.68 -28.67
N ARG A 142 -13.46 6.24 -29.87
CA ARG A 142 -14.73 6.49 -30.55
C ARG A 142 -15.05 5.38 -31.54
N THR A 143 -14.05 4.67 -32.04
CA THR A 143 -14.24 3.61 -33.02
C THR A 143 -14.77 2.32 -32.37
N PRO A 144 -15.55 1.51 -33.11
CA PRO A 144 -15.92 0.17 -32.63
C PRO A 144 -14.70 -0.71 -32.32
N GLY A 145 -13.64 -0.61 -33.14
CA GLY A 145 -12.39 -1.36 -32.96
C GLY A 145 -11.64 -0.96 -31.68
N GLY A 146 -11.46 0.33 -31.43
CA GLY A 146 -10.81 0.84 -30.22
C GLY A 146 -11.56 0.46 -28.95
N ARG A 147 -12.91 0.51 -28.97
CA ARG A 147 -13.75 0.08 -27.84
C ARG A 147 -13.68 -1.43 -27.59
N ALA A 148 -13.71 -2.23 -28.66
CA ALA A 148 -13.59 -3.68 -28.55
C ALA A 148 -12.21 -4.12 -28.06
N PHE A 149 -11.15 -3.39 -28.44
CA PHE A 149 -9.78 -3.65 -28.00
C PHE A 149 -9.55 -3.29 -26.53
N LEU A 150 -10.19 -2.23 -26.03
CA LEU A 150 -9.97 -1.71 -24.67
C LEU A 150 -10.18 -2.76 -23.58
N VAL A 151 -11.23 -3.58 -23.68
CA VAL A 151 -11.56 -4.59 -22.65
C VAL A 151 -10.47 -5.65 -22.48
N PRO A 152 -10.10 -6.45 -23.51
CA PRO A 152 -9.03 -7.44 -23.36
C PRO A 152 -7.66 -6.80 -23.08
N TYR A 153 -7.41 -5.60 -23.63
CA TYR A 153 -6.18 -4.87 -23.35
C TYR A 153 -6.03 -4.50 -21.87
N ALA A 154 -7.09 -4.01 -21.24
CA ALA A 154 -7.09 -3.65 -19.82
C ALA A 154 -6.95 -4.89 -18.91
N ILE A 155 -7.67 -5.98 -19.20
CA ILE A 155 -7.66 -7.21 -18.39
C ILE A 155 -6.24 -7.77 -18.24
N VAL A 156 -5.45 -7.78 -19.32
CA VAL A 156 -4.09 -8.30 -19.31
C VAL A 156 -3.09 -7.23 -18.87
N GLY A 157 -3.31 -5.98 -19.28
CA GLY A 157 -2.37 -4.88 -19.04
C GLY A 157 -2.30 -4.43 -17.59
N ILE A 158 -3.44 -4.33 -16.91
CA ILE A 158 -3.51 -3.83 -15.53
C ILE A 158 -2.67 -4.72 -14.59
N PRO A 159 -2.80 -6.07 -14.56
CA PRO A 159 -1.95 -6.91 -13.72
C PRO A 159 -0.46 -6.80 -14.04
N ILE A 160 -0.09 -6.77 -15.33
CA ILE A 160 1.31 -6.65 -15.77
C ILE A 160 1.90 -5.32 -15.30
N PHE A 161 1.17 -4.23 -15.52
CA PHE A 161 1.63 -2.90 -15.16
C PHE A 161 1.67 -2.70 -13.64
N ASN A 162 0.68 -3.20 -12.91
CA ASN A 162 0.68 -3.17 -11.45
C ASN A 162 1.86 -3.95 -10.85
N TYR A 163 2.17 -5.14 -11.39
CA TYR A 163 3.36 -5.89 -10.98
C TYR A 163 4.65 -5.07 -11.16
N PHE A 164 4.79 -4.41 -12.31
CA PHE A 164 5.92 -3.51 -12.56
C PHE A 164 5.97 -2.35 -11.55
N LEU A 165 4.84 -1.71 -11.24
CA LEU A 165 4.78 -0.65 -10.24
C LEU A 165 5.16 -1.13 -8.83
N CYS A 166 4.72 -2.32 -8.41
CA CYS A 166 5.13 -2.90 -7.13
C CYS A 166 6.66 -3.09 -7.06
N ARG A 167 7.29 -3.50 -8.17
CA ARG A 167 8.75 -3.65 -8.24
C ARG A 167 9.46 -2.31 -8.15
N VAL A 168 8.97 -1.27 -8.81
CA VAL A 168 9.54 0.08 -8.69
C VAL A 168 9.37 0.62 -7.26
N SER A 169 8.18 0.48 -6.68
CA SER A 169 7.90 0.90 -5.30
C SER A 169 8.80 0.19 -4.30
N SER A 170 9.13 -1.10 -4.51
CA SER A 170 10.06 -1.81 -3.62
C SER A 170 11.45 -1.16 -3.56
N VAL A 171 11.93 -0.55 -4.64
CA VAL A 171 13.21 0.16 -4.67
C VAL A 171 13.11 1.49 -3.95
N VAL A 172 12.03 2.23 -4.20
CA VAL A 172 11.75 3.51 -3.54
C VAL A 172 11.64 3.30 -2.02
N ASN A 173 10.86 2.29 -1.59
CA ASN A 173 10.69 1.92 -0.19
C ASN A 173 12.02 1.51 0.45
N LYS A 174 12.88 0.73 -0.25
CA LYS A 174 14.22 0.39 0.25
C LYS A 174 15.08 1.64 0.45
N ALA A 175 15.09 2.56 -0.51
CA ALA A 175 15.85 3.82 -0.39
C ALA A 175 15.38 4.65 0.81
N ILE A 176 14.07 4.67 1.06
CA ILE A 176 13.47 5.37 2.20
C ILE A 176 13.85 4.69 3.50
N VAL A 177 13.71 3.37 3.60
CA VAL A 177 14.09 2.62 4.80
C VAL A 177 15.57 2.82 5.13
N LEU A 178 16.46 2.88 4.13
CA LEU A 178 17.87 3.23 4.34
C LEU A 178 18.04 4.65 4.89
N ALA A 179 17.36 5.63 4.31
CA ALA A 179 17.40 7.01 4.80
C ALA A 179 16.83 7.13 6.22
N THR A 180 15.76 6.41 6.51
CA THR A 180 15.15 6.31 7.84
C THR A 180 16.09 5.64 8.84
N GLY A 181 16.76 4.54 8.47
CA GLY A 181 17.73 3.87 9.32
C GLY A 181 18.86 4.82 9.76
N SER A 182 19.44 5.54 8.81
CA SER A 182 20.45 6.56 9.10
C SER A 182 19.94 7.69 10.02
N PHE A 183 18.66 8.06 9.89
CA PHE A 183 18.02 9.03 10.79
C PHE A 183 17.75 8.45 12.19
N LEU A 184 17.30 7.21 12.27
CA LEU A 184 17.03 6.51 13.52
C LEU A 184 18.30 6.29 14.35
N ASP A 185 19.45 6.13 13.70
CA ASP A 185 20.75 6.04 14.38
C ASP A 185 21.13 7.31 15.15
N MET A 186 20.45 8.44 14.92
CA MET A 186 20.56 9.64 15.76
C MET A 186 19.87 9.50 17.12
N PHE A 187 18.95 8.54 17.28
CA PHE A 187 18.18 8.33 18.51
C PHE A 187 18.76 7.22 19.37
N THR A 188 18.63 7.37 20.70
CA THR A 188 19.05 6.36 21.66
C THR A 188 18.17 5.11 21.61
N GLU A 189 18.73 3.95 21.99
CA GLU A 189 18.02 2.65 21.99
C GLU A 189 16.76 2.65 22.87
N ALA A 190 16.73 3.44 23.94
CA ALA A 190 15.55 3.64 24.78
C ALA A 190 14.40 4.38 24.04
N HIS A 191 14.71 5.29 23.11
CA HIS A 191 13.69 5.90 22.25
C HIS A 191 13.21 4.93 21.16
N LYS A 192 14.12 4.13 20.60
CA LYS A 192 13.77 3.10 19.60
C LYS A 192 12.83 2.05 20.19
N SER A 193 13.08 1.56 21.40
CA SER A 193 12.23 0.53 22.03
C SER A 193 10.80 0.99 22.35
N VAL A 194 10.60 2.28 22.65
CA VAL A 194 9.27 2.90 22.80
C VAL A 194 8.59 3.08 21.43
N MET A 195 9.36 3.44 20.39
CA MET A 195 8.86 3.65 19.03
C MET A 195 8.46 2.33 18.34
N PHE A 196 9.10 1.22 18.70
CA PHE A 196 8.95 -0.08 18.04
C PHE A 196 8.18 -1.15 18.86
N GLY A 197 7.26 -0.74 19.74
CA GLY A 197 6.20 -1.65 20.18
C GLY A 197 5.38 -2.19 18.98
N GLN A 198 4.68 -3.32 19.12
CA GLN A 198 3.95 -3.99 18.01
C GLN A 198 3.04 -3.04 17.21
N ASN A 199 2.37 -2.10 17.90
CA ASN A 199 1.54 -1.08 17.28
C ASN A 199 2.34 0.16 16.81
N GLY A 200 3.45 0.47 17.48
CA GLY A 200 4.31 1.63 17.18
C GLY A 200 5.03 1.51 15.84
N PHE A 201 5.49 0.30 15.48
CA PHE A 201 6.12 0.04 14.18
C PHE A 201 5.18 0.34 13.01
N ASN A 202 3.91 -0.07 13.09
CA ASN A 202 2.93 0.19 12.03
C ASN A 202 2.65 1.69 11.88
N TRP A 203 2.49 2.42 12.99
CA TRP A 203 2.32 3.88 12.96
C TRP A 203 3.55 4.59 12.40
N PHE A 204 4.74 4.13 12.76
CA PHE A 204 6.00 4.66 12.23
C PHE A 204 6.09 4.49 10.71
N MET A 205 5.78 3.30 10.19
CA MET A 205 5.74 3.03 8.74
C MET A 205 4.67 3.89 8.04
N ALA A 206 3.48 4.04 8.63
CA ALA A 206 2.42 4.89 8.08
C ALA A 206 2.83 6.37 8.00
N ILE A 207 3.52 6.89 9.03
CA ILE A 207 4.05 8.26 9.04
C ILE A 207 5.08 8.45 7.92
N ILE A 208 5.99 7.49 7.74
CA ILE A 208 7.02 7.54 6.70
C ILE A 208 6.39 7.58 5.30
N LEU A 209 5.46 6.66 5.02
CA LEU A 209 4.77 6.62 3.72
C LEU A 209 3.95 7.90 3.46
N THR A 210 3.38 8.50 4.51
CA THR A 210 2.67 9.77 4.41
C THR A 210 3.62 10.92 4.07
N VAL A 211 4.79 10.99 4.71
CA VAL A 211 5.82 12.00 4.43
C VAL A 211 6.38 11.83 3.02
N GLU A 212 6.66 10.60 2.61
CA GLU A 212 7.08 10.27 1.24
C GLU A 212 6.07 10.72 0.22
N THR A 213 4.80 10.34 0.37
CA THR A 213 3.74 10.69 -0.57
C THR A 213 3.60 12.21 -0.64
N SER A 214 3.66 12.91 0.49
CA SER A 214 3.63 14.38 0.55
C SER A 214 4.82 15.01 -0.19
N ALA A 215 6.04 14.47 -0.01
CA ALA A 215 7.23 14.92 -0.73
C ALA A 215 7.11 14.66 -2.25
N GLY A 216 6.55 13.51 -2.64
CA GLY A 216 6.25 13.18 -4.03
C GLY A 216 5.23 14.13 -4.66
N LEU A 217 4.20 14.55 -3.91
CA LEU A 217 3.23 15.56 -4.37
C LEU A 217 3.89 16.93 -4.56
N LEU A 218 4.75 17.35 -3.62
CA LEU A 218 5.51 18.59 -3.75
C LEU A 218 6.44 18.55 -4.97
N LEU A 219 7.17 17.44 -5.17
CA LEU A 219 8.03 17.27 -6.32
C LEU A 219 7.24 17.34 -7.64
N GLY A 220 6.12 16.62 -7.73
CA GLY A 220 5.23 16.68 -8.89
C GLY A 220 4.77 18.11 -9.17
N SER A 221 4.32 18.81 -8.13
CA SER A 221 3.88 20.20 -8.23
C SER A 221 4.96 21.11 -8.82
N LEU A 222 6.20 21.01 -8.32
CA LEU A 222 7.33 21.81 -8.81
C LEU A 222 7.66 21.51 -10.29
N VAL A 223 7.60 20.23 -10.68
CA VAL A 223 7.84 19.81 -12.07
C VAL A 223 6.77 20.39 -12.99
N PHE A 224 5.49 20.27 -12.63
CA PHE A 224 4.39 20.67 -13.53
C PHE A 224 4.15 22.17 -13.59
N ILE A 225 4.45 22.95 -12.55
CA ILE A 225 4.46 24.43 -12.65
C ILE A 225 5.50 24.91 -13.67
N SER A 226 6.63 24.21 -13.78
CA SER A 226 7.69 24.59 -14.73
C SER A 226 7.40 24.12 -16.17
N SER A 227 6.53 23.11 -16.32
CA SER A 227 6.28 22.44 -17.59
C SER A 227 4.95 22.84 -18.25
N GLU A 228 3.99 23.26 -17.44
CA GLU A 228 2.65 23.70 -17.84
C GLU A 228 2.37 25.06 -17.21
N GLU A 229 1.51 25.88 -17.81
CA GLU A 229 1.13 27.21 -17.29
C GLU A 229 0.15 27.13 -16.11
N TRP A 230 0.38 26.18 -15.20
CA TRP A 230 -0.44 25.94 -14.03
C TRP A 230 0.11 26.65 -12.80
N ASN A 231 -0.81 27.11 -11.94
CA ASN A 231 -0.42 27.58 -10.62
C ASN A 231 -0.07 26.40 -9.69
N PHE A 232 0.50 26.70 -8.52
CA PHE A 232 0.92 25.66 -7.58
C PHE A 232 -0.20 24.73 -7.14
N LEU A 233 -1.39 25.27 -6.89
CA LEU A 233 -2.54 24.49 -6.44
C LEU A 233 -3.02 23.54 -7.55
N GLU A 234 -3.08 24.02 -8.80
CA GLU A 234 -3.42 23.20 -9.97
C GLU A 234 -2.42 22.07 -10.19
N ALA A 235 -1.11 22.36 -10.10
CA ALA A 235 -0.07 21.35 -10.27
C ALA A 235 -0.08 20.31 -9.13
N MET A 236 -0.34 20.74 -7.89
CA MET A 236 -0.52 19.84 -6.75
C MET A 236 -1.77 18.98 -6.89
N TYR A 237 -2.88 19.58 -7.31
CA TYR A 237 -4.13 18.89 -7.59
C TYR A 237 -3.95 17.83 -8.69
N PHE A 238 -3.32 18.20 -9.82
CA PHE A 238 -2.99 17.25 -10.88
C PHE A 238 -2.12 16.11 -10.37
N SER A 239 -1.07 16.43 -9.61
CA SER A 239 -0.15 15.44 -9.04
C SER A 239 -0.90 14.42 -8.19
N PHE A 240 -1.74 14.90 -7.26
CA PHE A 240 -2.56 14.06 -6.40
C PHE A 240 -3.57 13.20 -7.16
N VAL A 241 -4.39 13.82 -8.03
CA VAL A 241 -5.40 13.13 -8.83
C VAL A 241 -4.79 12.06 -9.73
N THR A 242 -3.56 12.27 -10.19
CA THR A 242 -2.80 11.33 -11.01
C THR A 242 -2.29 10.14 -10.20
N VAL A 243 -1.52 10.36 -9.12
CA VAL A 243 -0.92 9.25 -8.35
C VAL A 243 -1.94 8.46 -7.53
N SER A 244 -3.04 9.10 -7.12
CA SER A 244 -4.19 8.44 -6.48
C SER A 244 -5.06 7.65 -7.45
N THR A 245 -4.78 7.72 -8.76
CA THR A 245 -5.57 7.08 -9.82
C THR A 245 -7.03 7.53 -9.91
N ILE A 246 -7.37 8.70 -9.34
CA ILE A 246 -8.70 9.31 -9.48
C ILE A 246 -8.94 9.75 -10.94
N GLY A 247 -7.95 10.41 -11.54
CA GLY A 247 -7.94 10.73 -12.96
C GLY A 247 -9.15 11.49 -13.49
N PHE A 248 -9.49 12.66 -12.93
CA PHE A 248 -10.61 13.47 -13.45
C PHE A 248 -10.40 13.98 -14.89
N GLY A 249 -9.14 14.23 -15.27
CA GLY A 249 -8.75 14.66 -16.62
C GLY A 249 -9.17 16.06 -17.03
N ASP A 250 -9.56 16.88 -16.06
CA ASP A 250 -9.71 18.32 -16.17
C ASP A 250 -8.34 19.02 -16.37
N LEU A 251 -7.28 18.51 -15.73
CA LEU A 251 -5.89 18.88 -15.98
C LEU A 251 -5.11 17.69 -16.52
N ILE A 252 -4.48 17.86 -17.69
CA ILE A 252 -3.64 16.85 -18.35
C ILE A 252 -2.48 17.56 -19.05
N PRO A 253 -1.26 17.04 -18.98
CA PRO A 253 -0.13 17.59 -19.71
C PRO A 253 -0.41 17.65 -21.21
N THR A 254 -0.23 18.85 -21.78
CA THR A 254 -0.59 19.12 -23.17
C THR A 254 0.61 18.89 -24.09
N THR A 255 1.81 19.19 -23.61
CA THR A 255 3.04 19.10 -24.39
C THR A 255 3.66 17.71 -24.34
N THR A 256 4.42 17.34 -25.39
CA THR A 256 5.13 16.03 -25.41
C THR A 256 6.14 15.89 -24.27
N PRO A 257 6.97 16.91 -23.95
CA PRO A 257 7.88 16.84 -22.81
C PRO A 257 7.16 16.69 -21.47
N ALA A 258 6.09 17.44 -21.23
CA ALA A 258 5.34 17.36 -19.98
C ALA A 258 4.66 15.99 -19.81
N ARG A 259 4.15 15.37 -20.89
CA ARG A 259 3.66 14.00 -20.85
C ARG A 259 4.76 13.00 -20.51
N ALA A 260 5.97 13.14 -21.08
CA ALA A 260 7.09 12.28 -20.72
C ALA A 260 7.46 12.40 -19.24
N LEU A 261 7.46 13.62 -18.69
CA LEU A 261 7.65 13.86 -17.26
C LEU A 261 6.54 13.22 -16.42
N ALA A 262 5.28 13.30 -16.86
CA ALA A 262 4.17 12.63 -16.20
C ALA A 262 4.31 11.11 -16.20
N VAL A 263 4.79 10.50 -17.28
CA VAL A 263 5.04 9.05 -17.30
C VAL A 263 6.08 8.66 -16.25
N VAL A 264 7.20 9.40 -16.17
CA VAL A 264 8.23 9.15 -15.15
C VAL A 264 7.66 9.35 -13.74
N TYR A 265 6.91 10.42 -13.53
CA TYR A 265 6.26 10.73 -12.26
C TYR A 265 5.29 9.63 -11.82
N ILE A 266 4.43 9.15 -12.72
CA ILE A 266 3.49 8.05 -12.48
C ILE A 266 4.24 6.79 -12.05
N ILE A 267 5.28 6.40 -12.79
CA ILE A 267 6.05 5.17 -12.50
C ILE A 267 6.68 5.23 -11.10
N LEU A 268 7.20 6.39 -10.70
CA LEU A 268 7.89 6.55 -9.42
C LEU A 268 6.93 6.57 -8.23
N PHE A 269 5.80 7.28 -8.33
CA PHE A 269 4.98 7.61 -7.16
C PHE A 269 3.64 6.88 -7.08
N GLN A 270 3.12 6.32 -8.18
CA GLN A 270 1.85 5.59 -8.14
C GLN A 270 1.94 4.33 -7.25
N GLY A 271 3.07 3.61 -7.29
CA GLY A 271 3.28 2.43 -6.45
C GLY A 271 3.32 2.77 -4.95
N SER A 272 3.98 3.86 -4.57
CA SER A 272 4.03 4.34 -3.18
C SER A 272 2.66 4.74 -2.64
N MET A 273 1.84 5.41 -3.47
CA MET A 273 0.45 5.72 -3.11
C MET A 273 -0.38 4.44 -2.87
N GLY A 274 -0.18 3.40 -3.68
CA GLY A 274 -0.79 2.09 -3.46
C GLY A 274 -0.37 1.46 -2.13
N GLY A 275 0.91 1.57 -1.75
CA GLY A 275 1.41 1.14 -0.45
C GLY A 275 0.77 1.88 0.73
N LEU A 276 0.63 3.21 0.63
CA LEU A 276 -0.05 4.03 1.64
C LEU A 276 -1.52 3.60 1.82
N LEU A 277 -2.23 3.37 0.71
CA LEU A 277 -3.62 2.88 0.77
C LEU A 277 -3.70 1.49 1.40
N GLY A 278 -2.75 0.61 1.11
CA GLY A 278 -2.66 -0.72 1.73
C GLY A 278 -2.47 -0.67 3.25
N GLU A 279 -1.68 0.26 3.77
CA GLU A 279 -1.52 0.42 5.23
C GLU A 279 -2.80 0.96 5.89
N VAL A 280 -3.47 1.90 5.23
CA VAL A 280 -4.78 2.40 5.69
C VAL A 280 -5.79 1.25 5.71
N GLU A 281 -5.81 0.43 4.66
CA GLU A 281 -6.64 -0.77 4.57
C GLU A 281 -6.32 -1.77 5.69
N ASN A 282 -5.04 -2.05 5.96
CA ASN A 282 -4.61 -2.93 7.06
C ASN A 282 -5.10 -2.41 8.42
N TYR A 283 -5.01 -1.10 8.66
CA TYR A 283 -5.48 -0.48 9.91
C TYR A 283 -6.99 -0.65 10.10
N TYR A 284 -7.77 -0.32 9.07
CA TYR A 284 -9.22 -0.51 9.13
C TYR A 284 -9.60 -1.99 9.18
N GLY A 285 -8.94 -2.83 8.39
CA GLY A 285 -9.17 -4.28 8.33
C GLY A 285 -9.03 -4.94 9.69
N LEU A 286 -7.92 -4.67 10.41
CA LEU A 286 -7.72 -5.18 11.77
C LEU A 286 -8.81 -4.73 12.75
N ARG A 287 -9.26 -3.47 12.64
CA ARG A 287 -10.34 -2.92 13.48
C ARG A 287 -11.70 -3.52 13.13
N PHE A 288 -11.99 -3.69 11.84
CA PHE A 288 -13.23 -4.30 11.35
C PHE A 288 -13.30 -5.78 11.71
N ASP A 289 -12.23 -6.53 11.53
CA ASP A 289 -12.14 -7.95 11.94
C ASP A 289 -12.35 -8.11 13.45
N TRP A 290 -11.75 -7.21 14.25
CA TRP A 290 -11.98 -7.18 15.69
C TRP A 290 -13.44 -6.86 16.04
N LEU A 291 -14.08 -5.89 15.37
CA LEU A 291 -15.50 -5.59 15.57
C LEU A 291 -16.41 -6.75 15.16
N ILE A 292 -16.09 -7.45 14.08
CA ILE A 292 -16.82 -8.65 13.64
C ILE A 292 -16.66 -9.76 14.68
N LYS A 293 -15.45 -10.00 15.18
CA LYS A 293 -15.22 -10.94 16.29
C LYS A 293 -15.95 -10.54 17.55
N LEU A 294 -16.07 -9.25 17.88
CA LEU A 294 -16.89 -8.82 19.00
C LEU A 294 -18.39 -9.00 18.76
N ALA A 295 -18.87 -8.79 17.55
CA ALA A 295 -20.29 -8.90 17.21
C ALA A 295 -20.76 -10.36 17.10
N TYR A 296 -19.87 -11.26 16.64
CA TYR A 296 -20.21 -12.66 16.31
C TYR A 296 -19.40 -13.70 17.09
N GLY A 297 -18.37 -13.30 17.84
CA GLY A 297 -17.55 -14.18 18.64
C GLY A 297 -18.37 -14.82 19.76
N THR A 298 -18.07 -16.08 20.04
CA THR A 298 -18.68 -16.75 21.19
C THR A 298 -18.21 -16.09 22.48
N LYS A 299 -19.07 -16.04 23.51
CA LYS A 299 -18.71 -15.49 24.83
C LYS A 299 -17.42 -16.10 25.39
N GLU A 300 -17.16 -17.37 25.08
CA GLU A 300 -15.96 -18.11 25.49
C GLU A 300 -14.68 -17.57 24.83
N GLU A 301 -14.70 -17.20 23.55
CA GLU A 301 -13.53 -16.65 22.84
C GLU A 301 -13.15 -15.25 23.34
N ALA A 302 -14.16 -14.42 23.66
CA ALA A 302 -13.93 -13.08 24.23
C ALA A 302 -13.36 -13.16 25.67
N GLU A 303 -13.82 -14.12 26.48
CA GLU A 303 -13.31 -14.35 27.84
C GLU A 303 -11.90 -14.97 27.86
N GLU A 304 -11.53 -15.78 26.85
CA GLU A 304 -10.18 -16.30 26.67
C GLU A 304 -9.19 -15.20 26.28
N GLU A 305 -9.58 -14.31 25.36
CA GLU A 305 -8.74 -13.19 24.91
C GLU A 305 -8.58 -12.13 26.02
N GLU A 306 -9.63 -11.86 26.81
CA GLU A 306 -9.55 -10.99 28.00
C GLU A 306 -8.62 -11.57 29.08
N LYS A 307 -8.59 -12.91 29.24
CA LYS A 307 -7.62 -13.58 30.13
C LYS A 307 -6.19 -13.48 29.61
N LEU A 308 -5.98 -13.69 28.32
CA LEU A 308 -4.66 -13.57 27.68
C LEU A 308 -4.10 -12.14 27.77
N LEU A 309 -4.95 -11.13 27.60
CA LEU A 309 -4.56 -9.72 27.74
C LEU A 309 -4.27 -9.33 29.20
N LYS A 310 -4.99 -9.92 30.17
CA LYS A 310 -4.71 -9.73 31.62
C LYS A 310 -3.37 -10.31 32.05
N ASP A 311 -2.92 -11.38 31.40
CA ASP A 311 -1.64 -12.02 31.70
C ASP A 311 -0.44 -11.27 31.08
N GLU A 312 -0.63 -10.49 30.02
CA GLU A 312 0.46 -9.76 29.32
C GLU A 312 0.72 -8.32 29.81
N GLU A 313 -0.28 -7.57 30.30
CA GLU A 313 -0.11 -6.11 30.55
C GLU A 313 -0.05 -5.64 32.02
N GLY A 314 -0.37 -6.48 33.00
CA GLY A 314 -0.33 -6.06 34.41
C GLY A 314 -1.33 -4.94 34.77
N ASP A 315 -1.42 -4.63 36.07
CA ASP A 315 -2.55 -3.91 36.70
C ASP A 315 -2.88 -2.49 36.19
N GLU A 316 -2.07 -1.89 35.30
CA GLU A 316 -2.30 -0.52 34.77
C GLU A 316 -3.42 -0.46 33.71
N ALA A 317 -3.77 -1.57 33.06
CA ALA A 317 -4.83 -1.63 32.03
C ALA A 317 -6.27 -1.52 32.60
N LYS A 318 -6.45 -1.61 33.92
CA LYS A 318 -7.78 -1.61 34.58
C LYS A 318 -8.59 -0.33 34.35
N GLY A 319 -7.94 0.80 34.07
CA GLY A 319 -8.61 2.09 33.87
C GLY A 319 -9.23 2.29 32.49
N GLU A 320 -8.58 1.82 31.43
CA GLU A 320 -9.07 1.98 30.05
C GLU A 320 -9.92 0.78 29.60
N PHE A 321 -9.51 -0.46 29.89
CA PHE A 321 -10.21 -1.68 29.43
C PHE A 321 -11.52 -1.98 30.17
N GLY A 322 -11.66 -1.55 31.43
CA GLY A 322 -12.92 -1.70 32.18
C GLY A 322 -14.10 -0.95 31.55
N ASN A 323 -13.82 0.12 30.78
CA ASN A 323 -14.84 0.88 30.07
C ASN A 323 -15.24 0.19 28.74
N TYR A 324 -14.34 -0.60 28.15
CA TYR A 324 -14.60 -1.34 26.92
C TYR A 324 -15.43 -2.61 27.16
N GLY A 325 -15.28 -3.32 28.28
CA GLY A 325 -16.15 -4.45 28.62
C GLY A 325 -17.62 -4.04 28.76
N ALA A 326 -17.87 -2.90 29.44
CA ALA A 326 -19.21 -2.32 29.52
C ALA A 326 -19.71 -1.81 28.15
N LEU A 327 -18.82 -1.25 27.32
CA LEU A 327 -19.15 -0.85 25.94
C LEU A 327 -19.47 -2.07 25.06
N ILE A 328 -18.77 -3.19 25.23
CA ILE A 328 -19.02 -4.44 24.50
C ILE A 328 -20.36 -5.03 24.91
N GLU A 329 -20.68 -5.13 26.19
CA GLU A 329 -22.03 -5.54 26.64
C GLU A 329 -23.12 -4.58 26.17
N HIS A 330 -22.85 -3.27 26.17
CA HIS A 330 -23.79 -2.27 25.68
C HIS A 330 -23.98 -2.38 24.16
N VAL A 331 -22.92 -2.51 23.38
CA VAL A 331 -22.96 -2.61 21.92
C VAL A 331 -23.54 -3.96 21.47
N GLN A 332 -23.15 -5.08 22.09
CA GLN A 332 -23.74 -6.39 21.83
C GLN A 332 -25.23 -6.42 22.18
N SER A 333 -25.65 -5.87 23.33
CA SER A 333 -27.08 -5.81 23.69
C SER A 333 -27.87 -4.86 22.78
N HIS A 334 -27.28 -3.75 22.33
CA HIS A 334 -27.96 -2.76 21.50
C HIS A 334 -28.01 -3.15 20.01
N ILE A 335 -26.94 -3.76 19.48
CA ILE A 335 -26.90 -4.25 18.09
C ILE A 335 -27.68 -5.55 17.97
N SER A 336 -27.51 -6.52 18.86
CA SER A 336 -28.28 -7.78 18.79
C SER A 336 -29.79 -7.52 18.87
N SER A 337 -30.25 -6.68 19.80
CA SER A 337 -31.68 -6.38 19.91
C SER A 337 -32.23 -5.57 18.73
N LYS A 338 -31.56 -4.50 18.29
CA LYS A 338 -32.07 -3.67 17.17
C LYS A 338 -31.95 -4.35 15.81
N LEU A 339 -30.87 -5.09 15.59
CA LEU A 339 -30.65 -5.79 14.33
C LEU A 339 -31.61 -6.99 14.23
N MET A 340 -31.82 -7.75 15.30
CA MET A 340 -32.83 -8.82 15.33
C MET A 340 -34.25 -8.28 15.24
N ASP A 341 -34.62 -7.22 15.95
CA ASP A 341 -35.93 -6.57 15.81
C ASP A 341 -36.18 -6.08 14.37
N HIS A 342 -35.16 -5.50 13.73
CA HIS A 342 -35.26 -5.01 12.36
C HIS A 342 -35.36 -6.17 11.35
N PHE A 343 -34.60 -7.23 11.59
CA PHE A 343 -34.61 -8.42 10.74
C PHE A 343 -35.94 -9.18 10.88
N GLU A 344 -36.43 -9.38 12.10
CA GLU A 344 -37.72 -10.01 12.40
C GLU A 344 -38.89 -9.20 11.85
N ARG A 345 -38.88 -7.87 11.96
CA ARG A 345 -39.91 -7.01 11.33
C ARG A 345 -39.90 -7.15 9.81
N LYS A 346 -38.73 -7.09 9.17
CA LYS A 346 -38.65 -7.27 7.70
C LYS A 346 -39.04 -8.68 7.26
N LEU A 347 -38.71 -9.70 8.05
CA LEU A 347 -39.13 -11.08 7.78
C LEU A 347 -40.64 -11.23 7.95
N SER A 348 -41.23 -10.69 9.02
CA SER A 348 -42.67 -10.69 9.26
C SER A 348 -43.42 -9.97 8.16
N ASP A 349 -42.99 -8.75 7.79
CA ASP A 349 -43.60 -7.97 6.70
C ASP A 349 -43.51 -8.71 5.37
N SER A 350 -42.38 -9.38 5.09
CA SER A 350 -42.19 -10.15 3.86
C SER A 350 -43.06 -11.43 3.84
N VAL A 351 -43.15 -12.14 4.97
CA VAL A 351 -43.98 -13.35 5.14
C VAL A 351 -45.47 -13.00 5.05
N GLU A 352 -45.91 -11.91 5.67
CA GLU A 352 -47.31 -11.46 5.64
C GLU A 352 -47.71 -10.96 4.26
N LYS A 353 -46.81 -10.26 3.56
CA LYS A 353 -46.99 -9.87 2.16
C LYS A 353 -47.06 -11.09 1.22
N HIS A 354 -46.27 -12.13 1.48
CA HIS A 354 -46.34 -13.39 0.74
C HIS A 354 -47.61 -14.19 1.04
N ARG A 355 -48.06 -14.22 2.31
CA ARG A 355 -49.28 -14.90 2.75
C ARG A 355 -50.53 -14.27 2.14
N ASN A 356 -50.54 -12.94 1.98
CA ASN A 356 -51.65 -12.20 1.38
C ASN A 356 -51.60 -12.15 -0.17
N SER A 357 -50.54 -12.67 -0.79
CA SER A 357 -50.40 -12.76 -2.26
C SER A 357 -50.66 -14.16 -2.84
N ILE A 358 -50.95 -15.15 -2.00
CA ILE A 358 -51.40 -16.47 -2.44
C ILE A 358 -52.95 -16.45 -2.46
N PRO A 359 -53.61 -16.71 -3.60
CA PRO A 359 -55.08 -16.68 -3.72
C PRO A 359 -55.81 -17.67 -2.81
#